data_AF-A0A526PT89-F1
#
_entry.id   AF-A0A526PT89-F1
#
_cell.length_a   1.000
_cell.length_b   1.000
_cell.length_c   1.000
_cell.angle_alpha   90.00
_cell.angle_beta   90.00
_cell.angle_gamma   90.00
#
_symmetry.space_group_name_H-M   'P 1'
#
loop_
_entity.id
_entity.type
_entity.pdbx_description
1 polymer ?
#
loop_
_entity_poly.entity_id
_entity_poly.type
_entity_poly.pdbx_seq_one_letter_code
_entity_poly.pdbx_strand_id
1 'polypeptide(L)'
;HVLFVGPPGLGKTTLAQIMARELGVNFRSTSGPVIAKAGDLAALLTNLEDRDVLFIDEIHRLNPAVEEILYPAMEDFQLDLIIGEGPAARSVKIDLARFTLVAATTRL
;
A
#
# COMPACT_ATOMS: atom_id res chain seq x y z
N HIS A 1 -4.47 9.81 -2.29
CA HIS A 1 -4.59 8.80 -1.22
C HIS A 1 -5.63 9.23 -0.20
N VAL A 2 -6.26 8.28 0.51
CA VAL A 2 -7.32 8.54 1.51
C VAL A 2 -7.06 7.71 2.77
N LEU A 3 -7.32 8.27 3.95
CA LEU A 3 -7.25 7.57 5.24
C LEU A 3 -8.63 7.57 5.91
N PHE A 4 -9.15 6.39 6.22
CA PHE A 4 -10.33 6.19 7.04
C PHE A 4 -9.96 5.90 8.48
N VAL A 5 -10.40 6.76 9.39
CA VAL A 5 -10.21 6.59 10.82
C VAL A 5 -11.56 6.36 11.47
N GLY A 6 -11.71 5.28 12.22
CA GLY A 6 -12.90 5.06 13.03
C GLY A 6 -13.02 3.64 13.57
N PRO A 7 -13.94 3.41 14.53
CA PRO A 7 -14.21 2.10 15.11
C PRO A 7 -14.42 0.96 14.08
N PRO A 8 -14.18 -0.30 14.47
CA PRO A 8 -14.54 -1.45 13.63
C PRO A 8 -16.05 -1.49 13.36
N GLY A 9 -16.45 -2.05 12.22
CA GLY A 9 -17.86 -2.18 11.85
C GLY A 9 -18.50 -0.96 11.17
N LEU A 10 -17.81 0.18 11.05
CA LEU A 10 -18.32 1.39 10.36
C LEU A 10 -18.23 1.34 8.82
N GLY A 11 -17.99 0.17 8.23
CA GLY A 11 -18.00 0.01 6.77
C GLY A 11 -16.80 0.62 6.03
N LYS A 12 -15.64 0.83 6.68
CA LYS A 12 -14.43 1.38 6.02
C LYS A 12 -14.03 0.60 4.76
N THR A 13 -13.99 -0.73 4.84
CA THR A 13 -13.69 -1.61 3.71
C THR A 13 -14.76 -1.49 2.62
N THR A 14 -16.03 -1.45 3.01
CA THR A 14 -17.15 -1.26 2.08
C THR A 14 -17.05 0.06 1.33
N LEU A 15 -16.72 1.15 2.04
CA LEU A 15 -16.51 2.47 1.42
C LEU A 15 -15.34 2.45 0.43
N ALA A 16 -14.24 1.79 0.76
CA ALA A 16 -13.10 1.65 -0.16
C ALA A 16 -13.48 0.88 -1.44
N GLN A 17 -14.28 -0.19 -1.31
CA GLN A 17 -14.81 -0.94 -2.47
C GLN A 17 -15.78 -0.11 -3.31
N ILE A 18 -16.65 0.67 -2.66
CA ILE A 18 -17.55 1.61 -3.35
C ILE A 18 -16.73 2.63 -4.15
N MET A 19 -15.68 3.22 -3.55
CA MET A 19 -14.81 4.16 -4.26
C MET A 19 -14.18 3.55 -5.51
N ALA A 20 -13.60 2.35 -5.42
CA ALA A 20 -13.01 1.68 -6.57
C ALA A 20 -14.04 1.41 -7.68
N ARG A 21 -15.25 0.98 -7.29
CA ARG A 21 -16.36 0.73 -8.21
C ARG A 21 -16.84 2.01 -8.91
N GLU A 22 -17.01 3.10 -8.17
CA GLU A 22 -17.42 4.40 -8.72
C GLU A 22 -16.35 5.00 -9.65
N LEU A 23 -15.07 4.72 -9.39
CA LEU A 23 -13.97 5.11 -10.27
C LEU A 23 -13.80 4.19 -11.48
N GLY A 24 -14.44 3.02 -11.49
CA GLY A 24 -14.33 2.03 -12.56
C GLY A 24 -12.95 1.37 -12.67
N VAL A 25 -12.25 1.20 -11.54
CA VAL A 25 -10.87 0.65 -11.46
C VAL A 25 -10.81 -0.63 -10.63
N ASN A 26 -9.71 -1.38 -10.68
CA ASN A 26 -9.60 -2.58 -9.87
C ASN A 26 -9.41 -2.23 -8.38
N PHE A 27 -9.84 -3.17 -7.54
CA PHE A 27 -9.68 -3.11 -6.10
C PHE A 27 -8.76 -4.24 -5.63
N ARG A 28 -7.65 -3.87 -4.99
CA ARG A 28 -6.73 -4.80 -4.31
C ARG A 28 -6.81 -4.53 -2.82
N SER A 29 -6.89 -5.58 -2.01
CA SER A 29 -7.04 -5.48 -0.56
C SER A 29 -5.99 -6.31 0.16
N THR A 30 -5.47 -5.77 1.26
CA THR A 30 -4.57 -6.43 2.21
C THR A 30 -4.74 -5.78 3.59
N SER A 31 -3.95 -6.20 4.57
CA SER A 31 -3.89 -5.56 5.88
C SER A 31 -2.45 -5.35 6.34
N GLY A 32 -2.24 -4.36 7.21
CA GLY A 32 -0.94 -4.02 7.79
C GLY A 32 -0.18 -5.26 8.32
N PRO A 33 -0.81 -6.13 9.14
CA PRO A 33 -0.15 -7.32 9.68
C PRO A 33 0.27 -8.36 8.63
N VAL A 34 -0.38 -8.39 7.46
CA VAL A 34 -0.04 -9.33 6.38
C VAL A 34 1.25 -8.90 5.67
N ILE A 35 1.56 -7.61 5.66
CA ILE A 35 2.75 -7.07 5.01
C ILE A 35 3.90 -7.09 6.02
N ALA A 36 4.65 -8.19 6.03
CA ALA A 36 5.67 -8.43 7.05
C ALA A 36 7.03 -7.79 6.70
N LYS A 37 7.36 -7.72 5.40
CA LYS A 37 8.65 -7.23 4.90
C LYS A 37 8.50 -6.39 3.63
N ALA A 38 9.54 -5.62 3.32
CA ALA A 38 9.66 -4.77 2.13
C ALA A 38 9.24 -5.47 0.83
N GLY A 39 9.69 -6.71 0.65
CA GLY A 39 9.37 -7.50 -0.55
C GLY A 39 7.89 -7.81 -0.73
N ASP A 40 7.12 -7.93 0.36
CA ASP A 40 5.68 -8.21 0.29
C ASP A 40 4.95 -6.96 -0.23
N LEU A 41 5.30 -5.78 0.30
CA LEU A 41 4.77 -4.50 -0.18
C LEU A 41 5.17 -4.25 -1.63
N ALA A 42 6.43 -4.50 -1.97
CA ALA A 42 6.94 -4.37 -3.33
C ALA A 42 6.12 -5.20 -4.32
N ALA A 43 5.93 -6.50 -4.02
CA ALA A 43 5.18 -7.40 -4.87
C ALA A 43 3.71 -6.95 -5.05
N LEU A 44 3.09 -6.37 -4.02
CA LEU A 44 1.76 -5.80 -4.14
C LEU A 44 1.75 -4.58 -5.07
N LEU A 45 2.64 -3.62 -4.84
CA LEU A 45 2.70 -2.35 -5.58
C LEU A 45 3.05 -2.55 -7.05
N THR A 46 4.01 -3.42 -7.37
CA THR A 46 4.43 -3.67 -8.76
C THR A 46 3.39 -4.41 -9.60
N ASN A 47 2.40 -5.04 -8.95
CA ASN A 47 1.30 -5.74 -9.62
C ASN A 47 0.04 -4.88 -9.80
N LEU A 48 0.06 -3.62 -9.35
CA LEU A 48 -1.06 -2.70 -9.55
C LEU A 48 -1.13 -2.23 -11.00
N GLU A 49 -2.35 -2.14 -11.52
CA GLU A 49 -2.62 -1.46 -12.79
C GLU A 49 -2.83 0.05 -12.57
N ASP A 50 -2.78 0.82 -13.66
CA ASP A 50 -2.98 2.27 -13.58
C ASP A 50 -4.34 2.60 -12.97
N ARG A 51 -4.31 3.46 -11.97
CA ARG A 51 -5.41 3.97 -11.15
C ARG A 51 -6.07 2.95 -10.21
N ASP A 52 -5.50 1.76 -10.05
CA ASP A 52 -6.00 0.78 -9.09
C ASP A 52 -6.13 1.37 -7.68
N VAL A 53 -7.13 0.88 -6.94
CA VAL A 53 -7.26 1.15 -5.51
C VAL A 53 -6.56 0.05 -4.73
N LEU A 54 -5.51 0.41 -3.99
CA LEU A 54 -4.90 -0.46 -2.99
C LEU A 54 -5.49 -0.12 -1.62
N PHE A 55 -6.22 -1.05 -1.03
CA PHE A 55 -6.75 -0.94 0.32
C PHE A 55 -5.88 -1.66 1.34
N ILE A 56 -5.40 -0.93 2.35
CA ILE A 56 -4.67 -1.50 3.50
C ILE A 56 -5.48 -1.26 4.77
N ASP A 57 -6.08 -2.33 5.30
CA ASP A 57 -6.72 -2.29 6.62
C ASP A 57 -5.69 -2.37 7.74
N GLU A 58 -6.04 -1.89 8.92
CA GLU A 58 -5.14 -1.83 10.08
C GLU A 58 -3.76 -1.25 9.74
N ILE A 59 -3.71 -0.16 8.96
CA ILE A 59 -2.43 0.40 8.45
C ILE A 59 -1.45 0.75 9.58
N HIS A 60 -1.97 1.10 10.76
CA HIS A 60 -1.20 1.38 11.98
C HIS A 60 -0.42 0.17 12.53
N ARG A 61 -0.60 -1.03 11.95
CA ARG A 61 0.11 -2.26 12.29
C ARG A 61 1.17 -2.63 11.28
N LEU A 62 1.43 -1.78 10.26
CA LEU A 62 2.59 -1.95 9.41
C LEU A 62 3.88 -1.93 10.25
N ASN A 63 4.84 -2.73 9.83
CA ASN A 63 6.19 -2.61 10.35
C ASN A 63 6.74 -1.22 9.97
N PRO A 64 7.35 -0.45 10.89
CA PRO A 64 7.93 0.86 10.58
C PRO A 64 8.86 0.85 9.35
N ALA A 65 9.67 -0.21 9.18
CA ALA A 65 10.55 -0.34 8.02
C ALA A 65 9.79 -0.51 6.69
N VAL A 66 8.59 -1.09 6.73
CA VAL A 66 7.71 -1.21 5.56
C VAL A 66 6.95 0.10 5.32
N GLU A 67 6.53 0.78 6.38
CA GLU A 67 5.89 2.10 6.32
C GLU A 67 6.81 3.13 5.66
N GLU A 68 8.10 3.13 5.98
CA GLU A 68 9.09 4.01 5.33
C GLU A 68 9.18 3.80 3.81
N ILE A 69 9.00 2.57 3.34
CA ILE A 69 9.00 2.23 1.90
C ILE A 69 7.71 2.67 1.22
N LEU A 70 6.62 2.82 1.98
CA LEU A 70 5.33 3.24 1.45
C LEU A 70 5.31 4.73 1.10
N TYR A 71 6.09 5.59 1.77
CA TYR A 71 6.08 7.03 1.50
C TYR A 71 6.48 7.39 0.07
N PRO A 72 7.62 6.94 -0.49
CA PRO A 72 7.98 7.26 -1.88
C PRO A 72 7.00 6.66 -2.89
N ALA A 73 6.40 5.51 -2.57
CA ALA A 73 5.38 4.90 -3.42
C ALA A 73 4.10 5.76 -3.49
N MET A 74 3.76 6.46 -2.42
CA MET A 74 2.62 7.39 -2.39
C MET A 74 2.94 8.77 -2.97
N GLU A 75 4.14 9.29 -2.70
CA GLU A 75 4.53 10.65 -3.08
C GLU A 75 4.91 10.74 -4.56
N ASP A 76 5.77 9.81 -5.00
CA ASP A 76 6.43 9.87 -6.30
C ASP A 76 6.06 8.71 -7.23
N PHE A 77 5.29 7.72 -6.74
CA PHE A 77 5.03 6.46 -7.44
C PHE A 77 6.33 5.72 -7.79
N GLN A 78 7.28 5.74 -6.84
CA GLN A 78 8.56 5.05 -6.98
C GLN A 78 8.82 4.13 -5.79
N LEU A 79 9.59 3.08 -6.06
CA LEU A 79 10.02 2.14 -5.04
C LEU A 79 11.53 1.96 -5.13
N ASP A 80 12.22 2.21 -4.03
CA ASP A 80 13.65 1.92 -3.86
C ASP A 80 13.81 0.56 -3.18
N LEU A 81 14.36 -0.43 -3.90
CA LEU A 81 14.62 -1.77 -3.36
C LEU A 81 16.10 -2.11 -3.37
N ILE A 82 16.58 -2.63 -2.25
CA ILE A 82 17.90 -3.25 -2.18
C ILE A 82 17.76 -4.70 -2.65
N ILE A 83 18.48 -5.04 -3.72
CA ILE A 83 18.54 -6.39 -4.27
C ILE A 83 19.94 -6.95 -4.02
N GLY A 84 19.97 -8.18 -3.51
CA GLY A 84 21.20 -8.89 -3.16
C GLY A 84 21.59 -8.73 -1.69
N GLU A 85 22.65 -9.43 -1.27
CA GLU A 85 23.15 -9.42 0.11
C GLU A 85 24.63 -9.03 0.16
N GLY A 86 25.05 -8.45 1.29
CA GLY A 86 26.45 -8.09 1.54
C GLY A 86 26.97 -6.98 0.62
N PRO A 87 28.30 -6.93 0.37
CA PRO A 87 28.94 -5.87 -0.42
C PRO A 87 28.46 -5.76 -1.88
N ALA A 88 27.77 -6.78 -2.39
CA ALA A 88 27.23 -6.83 -3.74
C ALA A 88 25.78 -6.34 -3.83
N ALA A 89 25.15 -6.00 -2.68
CA ALA A 89 23.80 -5.44 -2.67
C ALA A 89 23.77 -4.11 -3.43
N ARG A 90 22.75 -3.93 -4.27
CA ARG A 90 22.55 -2.70 -5.04
C ARG A 90 21.13 -2.18 -4.87
N SER A 91 20.99 -0.86 -4.86
CA SER A 91 19.67 -0.23 -4.91
C SER A 91 19.15 -0.20 -6.35
N VAL A 92 17.89 -0.58 -6.53
CA VAL A 92 17.17 -0.51 -7.79
C VAL A 92 15.92 0.33 -7.58
N LYS A 93 15.75 1.34 -8.43
CA LYS A 93 14.53 2.13 -8.54
C LYS A 93 13.56 1.47 -9.48
N ILE A 94 12.32 1.32 -9.04
CA ILE A 94 11.22 0.79 -9.82
C ILE A 94 10.13 1.87 -9.90
N ASP A 95 9.74 2.23 -11.11
CA ASP A 95 8.58 3.08 -11.34
C ASP A 95 7.31 2.25 -11.14
N LEU A 96 6.34 2.81 -10.42
CA LEU A 96 5.05 2.18 -10.13
C LEU A 96 3.97 2.78 -11.03
N ALA A 97 2.92 1.99 -11.29
CA ALA A 97 1.68 2.54 -11.82
C ALA A 97 1.10 3.57 -10.84
N ARG A 98 0.43 4.60 -11.34
CA ARG A 98 -0.24 5.57 -10.45
C ARG A 98 -1.41 4.83 -9.78
N PHE A 99 -1.50 4.87 -8.47
CA PHE A 99 -2.54 4.16 -7.73
C PHE A 99 -3.14 5.04 -6.63
N THR A 100 -4.29 4.63 -6.11
CA THR A 100 -4.89 5.27 -4.93
C THR A 100 -4.81 4.32 -3.74
N LEU A 101 -3.85 4.56 -2.85
CA LEU A 101 -3.90 4.02 -1.49
C LEU A 101 -5.17 4.52 -0.76
N VAL A 102 -5.98 3.59 -0.28
CA VAL A 102 -7.03 3.82 0.71
C VAL A 102 -6.64 3.04 1.97
N ALA A 103 -6.32 3.76 3.05
CA ALA A 103 -5.89 3.16 4.30
C ALA A 103 -7.02 3.18 5.32
N ALA A 104 -7.09 2.18 6.20
CA ALA A 104 -8.02 2.15 7.31
C ALA A 104 -7.32 1.89 8.64
N THR A 105 -7.78 2.59 9.68
CA THR A 105 -7.31 2.40 11.05
C THR A 105 -8.45 2.57 12.06
N THR A 106 -8.33 1.84 13.16
CA THR A 106 -9.18 1.97 14.36
C THR A 106 -8.48 2.76 15.46
N ARG A 107 -7.18 3.08 15.31
CA ARG A 107 -6.43 3.96 16.22
C ARG A 107 -6.66 5.41 15.83
N LEU A 108 -6.97 6.22 16.85
CA LEU A 108 -7.06 7.69 16.80
C LEU A 108 -5.70 8.31 17.15
#